data_AF-A0A8T4GG39-F1
#
_entry.id   AF-A0A8T4GG39-F1
#
_cell.length_a   1.000
_cell.length_b   1.000
_cell.length_c   1.000
_cell.angle_alpha   90.00
_cell.angle_beta   90.00
_cell.angle_gamma   90.00
#
_symmetry.space_group_name_H-M   'P 1'
#
loop_
_entity.id
_entity.type
_entity.pdbx_description
1 polymer ?
#
loop_
_entity_poly.entity_id
_entity_poly.type
_entity_poly.pdbx_seq_one_letter_code
_entity_poly.pdbx_strand_id
1 'polypeptide(L)' 'MVTITVVVAWLIVGDVGDAVNIGIVTNLLKTGTYYLYERTWDHITWGVSESGSGTR' A
#
# COMPACT_ATOMS: atom_id res chain seq x y z
N MET A 1 -2.28 6.36 12.69
CA MET A 1 -2.11 4.96 12.26
C MET A 1 -0.82 4.36 12.80
N VAL A 2 0.36 4.91 12.54
CA VAL A 2 1.63 4.37 13.11
C VAL A 2 1.58 4.25 14.64
N THR A 3 1.08 5.26 15.35
CA THR A 3 1.03 5.26 16.82
C THR A 3 0.19 4.11 17.39
N ILE A 4 -0.98 3.83 16.82
CA ILE A 4 -1.81 2.71 17.27
C ILE A 4 -1.16 1.37 16.93
N THR A 5 -0.51 1.25 15.77
CA THR A 5 0.21 0.02 15.39
C THR A 5 1.37 -0.25 16.33
N VAL A 6 2.17 0.76 16.68
CA VAL A 6 3.29 0.61 17.63
C VAL A 6 2.78 0.24 19.02
N VAL A 7 1.71 0.87 19.51
CA VAL A 7 1.14 0.53 20.82
C VAL A 7 0.62 -0.90 20.84
N VAL A 8 -0.12 -1.33 19.83
CA VAL A 8 -0.62 -2.71 19.73
C VAL A 8 0.53 -3.71 19.60
N ALA A 9 1.53 -3.41 18.76
CA ALA A 9 2.70 -4.27 18.60
C ALA A 9 3.48 -4.40 19.91
N TRP A 10 3.66 -3.31 20.66
CA TRP A 10 4.33 -3.34 21.95
C TRP A 10 3.56 -4.18 22.98
N LEU A 11 2.23 -4.07 23.03
CA LEU A 11 1.41 -4.88 23.93
C LEU A 11 1.50 -6.38 23.66
N ILE A 12 1.79 -6.78 22.41
CA ILE A 12 1.87 -8.19 22.01
C ILE A 12 3.30 -8.73 22.10
N VAL A 13 4.29 -7.96 21.64
CA VAL A 13 5.70 -8.38 21.54
C VAL A 13 6.45 -8.14 22.86
N GLY A 14 6.05 -7.13 23.63
CA GLY A 14 6.70 -6.75 24.89
C GLY A 14 8.00 -5.94 24.72
N ASP A 15 8.56 -5.87 23.50
CA ASP A 15 9.75 -5.09 23.18
C ASP A 15 9.39 -3.81 22.40
N VAL A 16 9.96 -2.67 22.84
CA VAL A 16 9.68 -1.35 22.27
C VAL A 16 10.43 -1.15 20.94
N GLY A 17 11.64 -1.68 20.81
CA GLY A 17 12.44 -1.57 19.59
C GLY A 17 11.76 -2.30 18.43
N ASP A 18 11.31 -3.52 18.67
CA ASP A 18 10.58 -4.33 17.69
C ASP A 18 9.23 -3.70 17.35
N ALA A 19 8.49 -3.18 18.33
CA ALA A 19 7.21 -2.50 18.08
C ALA A 19 7.34 -1.27 17.18
N VAL A 20 8.40 -0.46 17.38
CA VAL A 20 8.70 0.70 16.54
C VAL A 20 9.08 0.25 15.13
N ASN A 21 9.92 -0.77 14.99
CA ASN A 21 10.28 -1.33 13.68
C ASN A 21 9.05 -1.84 12.93
N ILE A 22 8.14 -2.55 13.61
CA ILE A 22 6.88 -3.01 13.03
C ILE A 22 6.07 -1.82 12.51
N GLY A 23 5.94 -0.76 13.30
CA GLY A 23 5.21 0.46 12.89
C GLY A 23 5.79 1.14 11.65
N ILE A 24 7.12 1.21 11.55
CA ILE A 24 7.81 1.79 10.39
C ILE A 24 7.63 0.90 9.15
N VAL A 25 7.89 -0.40 9.27
CA VAL A 25 7.80 -1.35 8.16
C VAL A 25 6.37 -1.46 7.64
N THR A 26 5.36 -1.52 8.52
CA THR A 26 3.95 -1.56 8.08
C THR A 26 3.53 -0.30 7.34
N ASN A 27 3.98 0.87 7.77
CA ASN A 27 3.69 2.11 7.05
C ASN A 27 4.35 2.13 5.66
N LEU A 28 5.60 1.70 5.56
CA LEU A 28 6.32 1.59 4.28
C LEU A 28 5.67 0.57 3.35
N LEU A 29 5.32 -0.61 3.87
CA LEU A 29 4.60 -1.64 3.12
C LEU A 29 3.28 -1.11 2.61
N LYS A 30 2.51 -0.40 3.45
CA LYS A 30 1.24 0.20 3.05
C LYS A 30 1.44 1.13 1.85
N THR A 31 2.35 2.10 1.98
CA THR A 31 2.65 3.05 0.91
C THR A 31 3.13 2.34 -0.35
N GLY A 32 4.04 1.38 -0.22
CA GLY A 32 4.56 0.60 -1.34
C GLY A 32 3.46 -0.20 -2.04
N THR A 33 2.57 -0.85 -1.28
CA THR A 33 1.43 -1.59 -1.83
C THR A 33 0.46 -0.67 -2.57
N TYR A 34 0.13 0.50 -2.02
CA TYR A 34 -0.74 1.46 -2.72
C TYR A 34 -0.11 1.98 -4.01
N TYR A 35 1.19 2.33 -3.96
CA TYR A 35 1.91 2.76 -5.16
C TYR A 35 1.94 1.68 -6.24
N LEU A 36 2.27 0.44 -5.86
CA LEU A 36 2.28 -0.68 -6.79
C LEU A 36 0.88 -0.96 -7.34
N TYR A 37 -0.14 -0.90 -6.49
CA TYR A 37 -1.54 -1.06 -6.90
C TYR A 37 -1.87 -0.06 -8.01
N GLU A 38 -1.68 1.23 -7.78
CA GLU A 38 -1.95 2.28 -8.78
C GLU A 38 -1.15 2.04 -10.06
N ARG A 39 0.15 1.77 -9.93
CA ARG A 39 1.03 1.56 -11.08
C ARG A 39 0.67 0.31 -11.89
N THR A 40 0.26 -0.75 -11.23
CA THR A 40 -0.17 -2.00 -11.86
C THR A 40 -1.50 -1.79 -12.57
N TRP A 41 -2.44 -1.06 -11.98
CA TRP A 41 -3.72 -0.74 -12.62
C TRP A 41 -3.57 0.16 -13.86
N ASP A 42 -2.63 1.11 -13.85
CA ASP A 42 -2.31 1.91 -15.04
C ASP A 42 -1.87 1.06 -16.25
N HIS A 43 -1.33 -0.13 -16.01
CA HIS A 43 -0.88 -1.05 -17.06
C HIS A 43 -1.96 -2.06 -17.48
N ILE A 44 -3.07 -2.16 -16.73
CA ILE A 44 -4.15 -3.10 -17.02
C ILE A 44 -5.19 -2.37 -17.88
N THR A 45 -5.23 -2.69 -19.19
CA THR A 45 -6.20 -2.12 -20.15
C THR A 45 -7.53 -2.88 -20.19
N TRP A 46 -7.76 -3.77 -19.24
CA TRP A 46 -8.92 -4.66 -19.23
C TRP A 46 -10.22 -3.86 -19.09
N GLY A 47 -11.11 -3.98 -20.08
CA GLY A 47 -12.38 -3.25 -20.14
C GLY A 47 -12.34 -1.91 -20.87
N VAL A 48 -11.17 -1.45 -21.32
CA VAL A 48 -11.07 -0.27 -22.20
C VAL A 48 -11.44 -0.71 -23.62
N SER A 49 -12.67 -0.42 -24.03
CA SER A 49 -13.03 -0.49 -25.46
C SER A 49 -12.33 0.65 -26.17
N GLU A 50 -11.46 0.33 -27.12
CA GLU A 50 -10.88 1.30 -28.04
C GLU A 50 -12.04 1.88 -28.85
N SER A 51 -12.55 3.03 -28.42
CA SER A 51 -13.59 3.73 -29.16
C SER A 51 -12.94 4.23 -30.44
N GLY A 52 -13.06 3.43 -31.50
CA GLY A 52 -12.71 3.82 -32.85
C GLY A 52 -13.46 5.09 -33.23
N SER A 53 -12.80 6.24 -33.09
CA SER A 53 -13.07 7.42 -33.90
C SER A 53 -12.16 7.26 -35.12
N GLY A 54 -12.63 6.71 -36.23
CA GLY A 54 -13.70 7.30 -37.00
C GLY A 54 -13.05 8.32 -37.93
N THR A 55 -12.67 7.85 -39.11
CA THR A 55 -12.44 8.60 -40.35
C THR A 55 -12.83 10.08 -40.30
N ARG A 56 -11.85 10.96 -40.46
CA ARG A 56 -12.01 12.17 -41.27
C ARG A 56 -10.68 12.61 -41.87
#